data_AF-A0A7R9KI57-F1
#
_entry.id   AF-A0A7R9KI57-F1
#
_cell.length_a   1.000
_cell.length_b   1.000
_cell.length_c   1.000
_cell.angle_alpha   90.00
_cell.angle_beta   90.00
_cell.angle_gamma   90.00
#
_symmetry.space_group_name_H-M   'P 1'
#
loop_
_entity.id
_entity.type
_entity.pdbx_description
1 polymer ?
#
loop_
_entity_poly.entity_id
_entity_poly.type
_entity_poly.pdbx_seq_one_letter_code
_entity_poly.pdbx_strand_id
1 'polypeptide(L)'
;MENYYVDENTRLKSFNTNLDDMMASGSAILSGLRDQRVLSTSIVKRQANDENDAELCKGRPPSEYFRLTADEDCRDVVRCSVQGLLALRCPSGLAFDIDKQTCDWKSNVKNCAQLEKPRLTAPLLATDEPICETGKLACGNGDCIDKELFCNGSPDCVDGSDENACTVEKDPNRAPPCDQSQCVLPDCFCSPDGTQIPAKLEPANVPQMIMISFDDAINNNNIDIYEKIFKDGRNNPNGCSIKSTFFVSHKYTNYSAVQEMHRKGHEIAAHSI
;
A
#
# COMPACT_ATOMS: atom_id res chain seq x y z
N MET A 1 10.24 -14.48 -9.95
CA MET A 1 9.71 -13.79 -11.15
C MET A 1 10.83 -12.94 -11.70
N GLU A 2 11.39 -13.33 -12.85
CA GLU A 2 12.38 -12.52 -13.56
C GLU A 2 11.63 -11.52 -14.44
N ASN A 3 11.90 -10.24 -14.24
CA ASN A 3 11.31 -9.17 -15.04
C ASN A 3 12.14 -8.95 -16.31
N TYR A 4 11.48 -8.95 -17.47
CA TYR A 4 12.07 -8.67 -18.78
C TYR A 4 11.44 -7.41 -19.38
N TYR A 5 12.25 -6.61 -20.08
CA TYR A 5 11.77 -5.48 -20.88
C TYR A 5 12.39 -5.55 -22.29
N VAL A 6 11.71 -4.96 -23.27
CA VAL A 6 12.14 -4.89 -24.68
C VAL A 6 12.51 -3.44 -24.98
N ASP A 7 13.79 -3.17 -25.25
CA ASP A 7 14.24 -1.83 -25.65
C ASP A 7 13.91 -1.50 -27.13
N GLU A 8 14.16 -0.25 -27.54
CA GLU A 8 13.90 0.28 -28.88
C GLU A 8 14.61 -0.47 -30.02
N ASN A 9 15.55 -1.38 -29.72
CA ASN A 9 16.24 -2.23 -30.68
C ASN A 9 15.76 -3.70 -30.66
N THR A 10 14.62 -3.98 -30.03
CA THR A 10 13.94 -5.30 -30.08
C THR A 10 14.83 -6.45 -29.59
N ARG A 11 15.58 -6.27 -28.49
CA ARG A 11 16.31 -7.36 -27.81
C ARG A 11 15.78 -7.60 -26.40
N LEU A 12 15.59 -8.88 -26.06
CA LEU A 12 15.29 -9.34 -24.70
C LEU A 12 16.54 -9.29 -23.83
N LYS A 13 16.48 -8.61 -22.68
CA LYS A 13 17.52 -8.63 -21.64
C LYS A 13 16.93 -8.96 -20.27
N SER A 14 17.66 -9.73 -19.48
CA SER A 14 17.35 -10.00 -18.07
C SER A 14 17.98 -8.95 -17.13
N PHE A 15 17.28 -8.63 -16.06
CA PHE A 15 17.78 -7.79 -14.96
C PHE A 15 18.51 -8.66 -13.92
N ASN A 16 19.72 -8.26 -13.52
CA ASN A 16 20.41 -8.84 -12.36
C ASN A 16 20.84 -7.68 -11.45
N THR A 17 20.16 -7.49 -10.33
CA THR A 17 20.49 -6.45 -9.35
C THR A 17 21.42 -7.03 -8.28
N ASN A 18 22.73 -6.85 -8.46
CA ASN A 18 23.67 -6.91 -7.34
C ASN A 18 23.97 -5.48 -6.89
N LEU A 19 23.61 -5.19 -5.64
CA LEU A 19 24.10 -4.07 -4.85
C LEU A 19 25.60 -4.26 -4.64
N ASP A 20 26.48 -3.61 -5.41
CA ASP A 20 27.87 -3.37 -4.98
C ASP A 20 28.63 -2.28 -5.78
N ASP A 21 28.01 -1.54 -6.70
CA ASP A 21 28.76 -0.68 -7.65
C ASP A 21 28.44 0.83 -7.59
N MET A 22 28.24 1.39 -6.39
CA MET A 22 28.14 2.86 -6.20
C MET A 22 29.10 3.41 -5.13
N MET A 23 30.37 2.98 -5.15
CA MET A 23 31.45 3.67 -4.43
C MET A 23 32.73 3.75 -5.27
N ALA A 24 32.76 4.61 -6.28
CA ALA A 24 34.02 5.09 -6.86
C ALA A 24 33.82 6.34 -7.70
N SER A 25 34.12 7.53 -7.16
CA SER A 25 34.81 8.61 -7.90
C SER A 25 35.05 9.85 -7.02
N GLY A 26 36.32 10.28 -6.98
CA GLY A 26 36.67 11.68 -6.73
C GLY A 26 37.57 11.96 -5.53
N SER A 27 38.87 11.68 -5.63
CA SER A 27 39.90 12.23 -4.74
C SER A 27 41.01 12.89 -5.58
N ALA A 28 41.20 14.21 -5.41
CA ALA A 28 42.46 14.97 -5.56
C ALA A 28 42.22 16.46 -5.18
N ILE A 29 42.82 16.98 -4.08
CA ILE A 29 44.01 17.90 -3.99
C ILE A 29 43.66 19.38 -4.32
N LEU A 30 43.98 20.48 -3.58
CA LEU A 30 44.90 20.83 -2.48
C LEU A 30 44.45 22.14 -1.76
N SER A 31 44.96 22.34 -0.53
CA SER A 31 45.37 23.60 0.14
C SER A 31 44.33 24.64 0.65
N GLY A 32 44.14 24.61 1.98
CA GLY A 32 44.49 25.74 2.87
C GLY A 32 43.50 26.90 3.02
N LEU A 33 42.81 26.98 4.16
CA LEU A 33 42.74 28.15 5.06
C LEU A 33 41.93 27.80 6.33
N ARG A 34 42.43 28.29 7.47
CA ARG A 34 41.90 28.23 8.84
C ARG A 34 40.43 28.67 8.93
N ASP A 35 39.59 27.98 9.73
CA ASP A 35 39.03 28.55 10.97
C ASP A 35 38.26 27.51 11.82
N GLN A 36 38.04 27.88 13.08
CA GLN A 36 37.85 27.07 14.28
C GLN A 36 36.45 26.46 14.52
N ARG A 37 36.43 25.55 15.51
CA ARG A 37 35.35 25.12 16.43
C ARG A 37 34.45 23.94 16.01
N VAL A 38 34.91 22.78 16.46
CA VAL A 38 34.08 21.68 16.95
C VAL A 38 33.09 22.22 18.01
N LEU A 39 31.79 22.14 17.74
CA LEU A 39 30.76 22.26 18.76
C LEU A 39 30.08 20.90 18.92
N SER A 40 30.43 20.22 20.00
CA SER A 40 29.87 18.94 20.40
C SER A 40 28.34 19.03 20.55
N THR A 41 27.64 18.11 19.89
CA THR A 41 26.22 17.83 20.10
C THR A 41 26.00 17.39 21.55
N SER A 42 25.59 18.34 22.39
CA SER A 42 25.17 18.07 23.74
C SER A 42 23.74 17.52 23.68
N ILE A 43 23.59 16.21 23.87
CA ILE A 43 22.31 15.61 24.24
C ILE A 43 21.91 16.26 25.56
N VAL A 44 20.93 17.17 25.54
CA VAL A 44 20.36 17.72 26.77
C VAL A 44 19.58 16.59 27.44
N LYS A 45 20.21 15.90 28.39
CA LYS A 45 19.48 15.13 29.42
C LYS A 45 18.63 16.14 30.19
N ARG A 46 17.31 16.12 30.00
CA ARG A 46 16.40 16.74 30.97
C ARG A 46 16.65 16.09 32.33
N GLN A 47 16.70 16.90 33.38
CA GLN A 47 16.69 16.41 34.76
C GLN A 47 15.38 15.65 34.95
N ALA A 48 15.49 14.35 35.24
CA ALA A 48 14.35 13.47 35.49
C ALA A 48 13.60 13.98 36.73
N ASN A 49 12.31 14.24 36.56
CA ASN A 49 11.39 14.38 37.67
C ASN A 49 10.49 13.13 37.59
N ASP A 50 10.94 12.05 38.22
CA ASP A 50 10.41 10.68 38.04
C ASP A 50 8.89 10.57 38.25
N GLU A 51 8.28 11.44 39.08
CA GLU A 51 6.83 11.46 39.32
C GLU A 51 6.02 11.93 38.10
N ASN A 52 6.52 12.90 37.33
CA ASN A 52 5.83 13.44 36.15
C ASN A 52 5.97 12.49 34.94
N ASP A 53 7.12 11.82 34.83
CA ASP A 53 7.39 10.86 33.74
C ASP A 53 6.49 9.62 33.86
N ALA A 54 6.19 9.18 35.09
CA ALA A 54 5.26 8.08 35.35
C ALA A 54 3.82 8.42 34.96
N GLU A 55 3.36 9.65 35.22
CA GLU A 55 2.04 10.11 34.78
C GLU A 55 1.95 10.24 33.25
N LEU A 56 2.98 10.79 32.60
CA LEU A 56 3.04 10.90 31.14
C LEU A 56 2.96 9.55 30.43
N CYS A 57 3.46 8.49 31.06
CA CYS A 57 3.45 7.13 30.52
C CYS A 57 2.20 6.32 30.82
N LYS A 58 1.26 6.84 31.61
CA LYS A 58 0.04 6.12 31.97
C LYS A 58 -0.82 5.87 30.72
N GLY A 59 -1.09 4.59 30.42
CA GLY A 59 -1.93 4.19 29.28
C GLY A 59 -1.24 4.25 27.91
N ARG A 60 0.08 4.50 27.86
CA ARG A 60 0.86 4.50 26.60
C ARG A 60 1.62 3.18 26.42
N PRO A 61 1.53 2.53 25.25
CA PRO A 61 2.34 1.36 24.94
C PRO A 61 3.83 1.75 24.76
N PRO A 62 4.79 0.87 25.11
CA PRO A 62 6.23 1.17 25.02
C PRO A 62 6.77 1.44 23.61
N SER A 63 5.99 1.13 22.57
CA SER A 63 6.34 1.32 21.15
C SER A 63 5.84 2.64 20.58
N GLU A 64 5.04 3.41 21.32
CA GLU A 64 4.45 4.65 20.84
C GLU A 64 5.31 5.86 21.21
N TYR A 65 5.62 6.65 20.18
CA TYR A 65 6.29 7.94 20.29
C TYR A 65 5.27 9.08 20.33
N PHE A 66 5.53 10.05 21.19
CA PHE A 66 4.73 11.26 21.37
C PHE A 66 5.65 12.47 21.62
N ARG A 67 5.12 13.68 21.47
CA ARG A 67 5.81 14.93 21.77
C ARG A 67 5.45 15.42 23.15
N LEU A 68 6.41 16.02 23.83
CA LEU A 68 6.16 16.77 25.06
C LEU A 68 5.69 18.20 24.78
N THR A 69 6.05 18.74 23.63
CA THR A 69 5.79 20.12 23.21
C THR A 69 5.48 20.20 21.72
N ALA A 70 4.60 21.14 21.34
CA ALA A 70 4.29 21.42 19.95
C ALA A 70 5.29 22.46 19.43
N ASP A 71 6.46 21.99 19.04
CA ASP A 71 7.56 22.83 18.52
C ASP A 71 7.58 22.86 16.99
N GLU A 72 8.00 23.98 16.39
CA GLU A 72 8.01 24.15 14.92
C GLU A 72 8.95 23.17 14.18
N ASP A 73 9.95 22.63 14.88
CA ASP A 73 10.91 21.70 14.29
C ASP A 73 10.35 20.27 14.20
N CYS A 74 9.42 19.87 15.08
CA CYS A 74 8.78 18.54 15.08
C CYS A 74 9.69 17.32 14.96
N ARG A 75 10.96 17.49 15.35
CA ARG A 75 12.01 16.47 15.24
C ARG A 75 12.17 15.63 16.50
N ASP A 76 11.80 16.19 17.65
CA ASP A 76 11.98 15.54 18.95
C ASP A 76 10.70 14.85 19.38
N VAL A 77 10.82 13.58 19.74
CA VAL A 77 9.76 12.77 20.32
C VAL A 77 10.32 11.92 21.46
N VAL A 78 9.44 11.44 22.33
CA VAL A 78 9.77 10.54 23.43
C VAL A 78 8.86 9.32 23.40
N ARG A 79 9.31 8.21 23.98
CA ARG A 79 8.50 7.03 24.24
C ARG A 79 8.75 6.49 25.64
N CYS A 80 7.81 5.70 26.14
CA CYS A 80 7.90 5.08 27.45
C CYS A 80 8.78 3.83 27.42
N SER A 81 9.67 3.71 28.41
CA SER A 81 10.54 2.55 28.63
C SER A 81 10.54 2.18 30.12
N VAL A 82 11.10 1.00 30.44
CA VAL A 82 11.26 0.52 31.83
C VAL A 82 12.19 1.40 32.67
N GLN A 83 12.99 2.27 32.03
CA GLN A 83 13.92 3.21 32.67
C GLN A 83 13.45 4.67 32.59
N GLY A 84 12.17 4.91 32.29
CA GLY A 84 11.59 6.24 32.10
C GLY A 84 11.43 6.64 30.63
N LEU A 85 11.44 7.93 30.34
CA LEU A 85 11.25 8.45 28.97
C LEU A 85 12.52 8.32 28.13
N LEU A 86 12.40 7.69 26.96
CA LEU A 86 13.47 7.62 25.97
C LEU A 86 13.20 8.63 24.85
N ALA A 87 14.13 9.57 24.66
CA ALA A 87 14.04 10.57 23.60
C ALA A 87 14.64 10.07 22.28
N LEU A 88 14.01 10.45 21.17
CA LEU A 88 14.45 10.23 19.79
C LEU A 88 14.38 11.57 19.04
N ARG A 89 15.44 11.92 18.31
CA ARG A 89 15.47 13.09 17.42
C ARG A 89 15.66 12.66 15.98
N CYS A 90 14.78 13.09 15.08
CA CYS A 90 14.90 12.80 13.66
C CYS A 90 16.18 13.42 13.03
N PRO A 91 16.83 12.73 12.08
CA PRO A 91 17.92 13.28 11.28
C PRO A 91 17.59 14.62 10.61
N SER A 92 18.60 15.37 10.20
CA SER A 92 18.42 16.68 9.58
C SER A 92 17.66 16.57 8.26
N GLY A 93 16.67 17.45 8.06
CA GLY A 93 15.77 17.43 6.89
C GLY A 93 14.50 16.59 7.07
N LEU A 94 14.42 15.79 8.14
CA LEU A 94 13.25 15.00 8.49
C LEU A 94 12.49 15.62 9.67
N ALA A 95 11.19 15.33 9.74
CA ALA A 95 10.32 15.61 10.89
C ALA A 95 9.60 14.31 11.28
N PHE A 96 9.18 14.18 12.53
CA PHE A 96 8.46 12.99 12.98
C PHE A 96 7.00 13.06 12.55
N ASP A 97 6.46 12.00 11.96
CA ASP A 97 5.03 11.87 11.66
C ASP A 97 4.37 11.07 12.80
N ILE A 98 3.46 11.69 13.54
CA ILE A 98 2.80 11.07 14.71
C ILE A 98 1.86 9.93 14.30
N ASP A 99 1.23 10.00 13.13
CA ASP A 99 0.29 8.97 12.69
C ASP A 99 1.04 7.74 12.18
N LYS A 100 2.12 7.97 11.40
CA LYS A 100 3.00 6.91 10.88
C LYS A 100 4.00 6.37 11.90
N GLN A 101 4.20 7.08 13.01
CA GLN A 101 5.17 6.74 14.06
C GLN A 101 6.61 6.58 13.51
N THR A 102 6.99 7.42 12.52
CA THR A 102 8.30 7.38 11.87
C THR A 102 8.78 8.78 11.44
N CYS A 103 10.08 8.94 11.18
CA CYS A 103 10.61 10.17 10.59
C CYS A 103 10.34 10.21 9.08
N ASP A 104 9.67 11.26 8.60
CA ASP A 104 9.36 11.50 7.19
C ASP A 104 9.91 12.88 6.76
N TRP A 105 9.91 13.17 5.46
CA TRP A 105 10.32 14.46 4.94
C TRP A 105 9.47 15.59 5.51
N LYS A 106 10.09 16.71 5.90
CA LYS A 106 9.40 17.85 6.54
C LYS A 106 8.18 18.34 5.74
N SER A 107 8.19 18.23 4.41
CA SER A 107 7.06 18.60 3.54
C SER A 107 5.85 17.68 3.68
N ASN A 108 6.06 16.40 4.03
CA ASN A 108 5.03 15.37 4.12
C ASN A 108 4.36 15.34 5.50
N VAL A 109 5.08 15.79 6.54
CA VAL A 109 4.55 15.85 7.91
C VAL A 109 3.60 17.04 8.06
N LYS A 110 2.30 16.78 8.22
CA LYS A 110 1.27 17.81 8.46
C LYS A 110 0.78 17.86 9.91
N ASN A 111 1.02 16.80 10.68
CA ASN A 111 0.60 16.62 12.07
C ASN A 111 1.64 17.12 13.09
N CYS A 112 2.41 18.15 12.74
CA CYS A 112 3.47 18.70 13.58
C CYS A 112 2.92 19.27 14.91
N ALA A 113 1.77 19.94 14.86
CA ALA A 113 1.11 20.49 16.05
C ALA A 113 0.51 19.42 16.99
N GLN A 114 0.41 18.16 16.55
CA GLN A 114 -0.17 17.09 17.37
C GLN A 114 0.88 16.55 18.35
N LEU A 115 0.49 16.39 19.61
CA LEU A 115 1.41 15.84 20.62
C LEU A 115 1.43 14.31 20.60
N GLU A 116 0.30 13.69 20.27
CA GLU A 116 0.13 12.25 20.34
C GLU A 116 -0.86 11.78 19.28
N LYS A 117 -0.86 10.48 19.02
CA LYS A 117 -1.83 9.87 18.14
C LYS A 117 -3.21 9.90 18.81
N PRO A 118 -4.27 10.37 18.14
CA PRO A 118 -5.62 10.37 18.71
C PRO A 118 -6.03 8.97 19.19
N ARG A 119 -6.53 8.89 20.42
CA ARG A 119 -7.11 7.66 20.99
C ARG A 119 -8.52 7.53 20.47
N LEU A 120 -8.66 6.78 19.39
CA LEU A 120 -9.94 6.50 18.76
C LEU A 120 -10.65 5.35 19.49
N THR A 121 -11.95 5.51 19.74
CA THR A 121 -12.78 4.47 20.37
C THR A 121 -12.96 3.31 19.40
N ALA A 122 -12.64 2.10 19.83
CA ALA A 122 -12.87 0.90 19.03
C ALA A 122 -14.31 0.38 19.21
N PRO A 123 -14.90 -0.23 18.19
CA PRO A 123 -16.24 -0.81 18.28
C PRO A 123 -16.26 -2.09 19.12
N LEU A 124 -17.42 -2.41 19.71
CA LEU A 124 -17.61 -3.54 20.63
C LEU A 124 -17.97 -4.84 19.88
N LEU A 125 -17.11 -5.24 18.95
CA LEU A 125 -17.38 -6.37 18.04
C LEU A 125 -17.12 -7.76 18.65
N ALA A 126 -16.22 -7.86 19.63
CA ALA A 126 -15.81 -9.11 20.26
C ALA A 126 -16.34 -9.18 21.69
N THR A 127 -17.53 -9.76 21.86
CA THR A 127 -18.19 -9.96 23.16
C THR A 127 -18.62 -11.42 23.32
N ASP A 128 -18.70 -11.90 24.56
CA ASP A 128 -19.08 -13.29 24.87
C ASP A 128 -20.52 -13.60 24.45
N GLU A 129 -21.40 -12.59 24.46
CA GLU A 129 -22.78 -12.65 23.99
C GLU A 129 -23.03 -11.53 22.97
N PRO A 130 -23.74 -11.81 21.86
CA PRO A 130 -24.02 -10.80 20.85
C PRO A 130 -24.87 -9.67 21.43
N ILE A 131 -24.31 -8.46 21.49
CA ILE A 131 -25.01 -7.25 21.96
C ILE A 131 -26.16 -6.86 21.00
N CYS A 132 -25.93 -7.02 19.70
CA CYS A 132 -26.82 -6.57 18.64
C CYS A 132 -27.49 -7.75 17.92
N GLU A 133 -28.65 -7.46 17.31
CA GLU A 133 -29.36 -8.40 16.44
C GLU A 133 -28.55 -8.76 15.18
N THR A 134 -28.90 -9.87 14.54
CA THR A 134 -28.25 -10.30 13.29
C THR A 134 -28.33 -9.22 12.20
N GLY A 135 -27.19 -8.85 11.64
CA GLY A 135 -27.08 -7.79 10.63
C GLY A 135 -26.67 -6.43 11.17
N LYS A 136 -26.60 -6.28 12.50
CA LYS A 136 -26.12 -5.06 13.18
C LYS A 136 -24.84 -5.30 13.95
N LEU A 137 -24.07 -4.25 14.14
CA LEU A 137 -22.80 -4.25 14.85
C LEU A 137 -22.80 -3.15 15.93
N ALA A 138 -22.09 -3.41 17.03
CA ALA A 138 -22.05 -2.52 18.18
C ALA A 138 -20.95 -1.47 18.05
N CYS A 139 -21.32 -0.20 18.16
CA CYS A 139 -20.43 0.92 18.37
C CYS A 139 -19.67 0.79 19.71
N GLY A 140 -18.64 1.60 19.90
CA GLY A 140 -17.84 1.68 21.13
C GLY A 140 -18.64 2.11 22.35
N ASN A 141 -19.70 2.90 22.14
CA ASN A 141 -20.65 3.31 23.17
C ASN A 141 -21.76 2.29 23.44
N GLY A 142 -21.84 1.21 22.67
CA GLY A 142 -22.85 0.15 22.79
C GLY A 142 -24.09 0.32 21.92
N ASP A 143 -24.20 1.39 21.13
CA ASP A 143 -25.29 1.55 20.17
C ASP A 143 -25.16 0.55 19.02
N CYS A 144 -26.28 0.06 18.49
CA CYS A 144 -26.30 -0.89 17.38
C CYS A 144 -26.71 -0.21 16.07
N ILE A 145 -25.82 -0.23 15.08
CA ILE A 145 -26.09 0.26 13.71
C ILE A 145 -25.92 -0.87 12.69
N ASP A 146 -26.39 -0.66 11.45
CA ASP A 146 -26.32 -1.67 10.39
C ASP A 146 -24.86 -1.95 10.00
N LYS A 147 -24.53 -3.21 9.72
CA LYS A 147 -23.14 -3.61 9.42
C LYS A 147 -22.57 -2.86 8.21
N GLU A 148 -23.39 -2.52 7.22
CA GLU A 148 -22.98 -1.81 6.00
C GLU A 148 -22.54 -0.36 6.27
N LEU A 149 -22.86 0.18 7.44
CA LEU A 149 -22.43 1.51 7.87
C LEU A 149 -21.02 1.50 8.46
N PHE A 150 -20.49 0.34 8.86
CA PHE A 150 -19.11 0.24 9.31
C PHE A 150 -18.13 0.37 8.14
N CYS A 151 -17.12 1.21 8.31
CA CYS A 151 -16.04 1.43 7.35
C CYS A 151 -16.51 1.94 5.99
N ASN A 152 -17.56 2.77 6.00
CA ASN A 152 -18.14 3.36 4.80
C ASN A 152 -17.51 4.74 4.46
N GLY A 153 -16.61 5.25 5.29
CA GLY A 153 -15.96 6.55 5.15
C GLY A 153 -16.70 7.72 5.82
N SER A 154 -17.79 7.45 6.55
CA SER A 154 -18.62 8.43 7.25
C SER A 154 -18.88 7.97 8.69
N PRO A 155 -18.64 8.81 9.71
CA PRO A 155 -18.94 8.44 11.10
C PRO A 155 -20.46 8.43 11.33
N ASP A 156 -21.02 7.23 11.50
CA ASP A 156 -22.42 6.97 11.78
C ASP A 156 -22.67 6.68 13.28
N CYS A 157 -21.68 6.14 14.00
CA CYS A 157 -21.75 6.06 15.46
C CYS A 157 -21.59 7.45 16.10
N VAL A 158 -22.27 7.70 17.22
CA VAL A 158 -22.12 8.95 17.99
C VAL A 158 -20.66 9.18 18.44
N ASP A 159 -19.93 8.10 18.70
CA ASP A 159 -18.52 8.09 19.08
C ASP A 159 -17.55 7.90 17.89
N GLY A 160 -18.08 7.77 16.66
CA GLY A 160 -17.33 7.52 15.42
C GLY A 160 -16.54 6.20 15.41
N SER A 161 -16.89 5.24 16.27
CA SER A 161 -16.16 3.97 16.41
C SER A 161 -16.27 3.03 15.21
N ASP A 162 -17.32 3.20 14.41
CA ASP A 162 -17.57 2.49 13.16
C ASP A 162 -16.46 2.68 12.11
N GLU A 163 -15.76 3.81 12.15
CA GLU A 163 -14.68 4.14 11.21
C GLU A 163 -13.27 3.88 11.78
N ASN A 164 -13.19 3.40 13.03
CA ASN A 164 -11.92 3.30 13.76
C ASN A 164 -11.27 1.90 13.67
N ALA A 165 -11.93 0.93 13.01
CA ALA A 165 -11.48 -0.45 12.89
C ALA A 165 -11.33 -0.95 11.44
N CYS A 166 -11.10 -0.06 10.48
CA CYS A 166 -11.19 -0.35 9.04
C CYS A 166 -9.89 -0.88 8.38
N THR A 167 -9.09 -1.64 9.13
CA THR A 167 -7.91 -2.30 8.55
C THR A 167 -8.30 -3.68 8.01
N VAL A 168 -7.53 -4.21 7.06
CA VAL A 168 -7.75 -5.56 6.47
C VAL A 168 -7.94 -6.66 7.54
N GLU A 169 -7.33 -6.49 8.71
CA GLU A 169 -7.43 -7.44 9.81
C GLU A 169 -8.60 -7.20 10.77
N LYS A 170 -9.00 -5.93 10.97
CA LYS A 170 -9.94 -5.52 12.02
C LYS A 170 -11.33 -5.15 11.48
N ASP A 171 -11.44 -4.98 10.18
CA ASP A 171 -12.69 -4.62 9.52
C ASP A 171 -13.74 -5.73 9.76
N PRO A 172 -14.89 -5.40 10.37
CA PRO A 172 -15.94 -6.38 10.61
C PRO A 172 -16.57 -6.94 9.33
N ASN A 173 -16.52 -6.17 8.24
CA ASN A 173 -17.06 -6.54 6.93
C ASN A 173 -16.01 -7.18 6.01
N ARG A 174 -14.80 -7.47 6.53
CA ARG A 174 -13.78 -8.13 5.72
C ARG A 174 -14.27 -9.48 5.19
N ALA A 175 -13.88 -9.79 3.95
CA ALA A 175 -14.10 -11.10 3.39
C ALA A 175 -13.42 -12.18 4.27
N PRO A 176 -14.09 -13.31 4.54
CA PRO A 176 -13.48 -14.40 5.28
C PRO A 176 -12.34 -15.02 4.48
N PRO A 177 -11.42 -15.75 5.14
CA PRO A 177 -10.46 -16.60 4.44
C PRO A 177 -11.17 -17.57 3.48
N CYS A 178 -10.46 -17.98 2.43
CA CYS A 178 -10.99 -18.92 1.45
C CYS A 178 -11.53 -20.21 2.11
N ASP A 179 -12.82 -20.47 1.91
CA ASP A 179 -13.46 -21.74 2.23
C ASP A 179 -13.82 -22.47 0.92
N GLN A 180 -13.05 -23.51 0.60
CA GLN A 180 -13.24 -24.32 -0.61
C GLN A 180 -14.56 -25.12 -0.62
N SER A 181 -15.28 -25.22 0.51
CA SER A 181 -16.59 -25.87 0.56
C SER A 181 -17.73 -24.96 0.10
N GLN A 182 -17.59 -23.65 0.30
CA GLN A 182 -18.57 -22.64 -0.11
C GLN A 182 -18.22 -22.04 -1.49
N CYS A 183 -16.92 -21.90 -1.77
CA CYS A 183 -16.42 -21.33 -3.02
C CYS A 183 -16.22 -22.42 -4.08
N VAL A 184 -17.26 -22.66 -4.89
CA VAL A 184 -17.27 -23.72 -5.91
C VAL A 184 -17.42 -23.16 -7.33
N LEU A 185 -16.76 -23.82 -8.28
CA LEU A 185 -16.82 -23.47 -9.71
C LEU A 185 -18.24 -23.67 -10.28
N PRO A 186 -18.64 -22.89 -11.30
CA PRO A 186 -17.84 -21.92 -12.07
C PRO A 186 -17.81 -20.50 -11.47
N ASP A 187 -18.68 -20.22 -10.51
CA ASP A 187 -18.92 -18.85 -10.02
C ASP A 187 -17.88 -18.39 -9.00
N CYS A 188 -17.26 -19.33 -8.28
CA CYS A 188 -16.25 -19.03 -7.29
C CYS A 188 -15.05 -19.98 -7.39
N PHE A 189 -13.85 -19.42 -7.34
CA PHE A 189 -12.62 -20.16 -7.19
C PHE A 189 -11.72 -19.46 -6.18
N CYS A 190 -11.22 -20.20 -5.19
CA CYS A 190 -10.24 -19.70 -4.25
C CYS A 190 -9.28 -20.80 -3.81
N SER A 191 -8.07 -20.41 -3.42
CA SER A 191 -7.16 -21.24 -2.62
C SER A 191 -6.61 -20.43 -1.45
N PRO A 192 -6.23 -21.08 -0.33
CA PRO A 192 -5.72 -20.39 0.85
C PRO A 192 -4.53 -19.45 0.60
N ASP A 193 -3.73 -19.75 -0.42
CA ASP A 193 -2.48 -19.09 -0.79
C ASP A 193 -2.49 -18.46 -2.20
N GLY A 194 -3.58 -18.64 -2.95
CA GLY A 194 -3.69 -18.23 -4.36
C GLY A 194 -2.87 -19.02 -5.37
N THR A 195 -2.23 -20.15 -5.00
CA THR A 195 -1.32 -20.89 -5.90
C THR A 195 -1.89 -22.19 -6.47
N GLN A 196 -3.01 -22.68 -5.93
CA GLN A 196 -3.56 -23.97 -6.38
C GLN A 196 -4.19 -23.86 -7.77
N ILE A 197 -4.00 -24.91 -8.57
CA ILE A 197 -4.59 -25.02 -9.90
C ILE A 197 -6.09 -25.33 -9.77
N PRO A 198 -6.98 -24.64 -10.51
CA PRO A 198 -8.40 -24.96 -10.57
C PRO A 198 -8.68 -26.44 -10.88
N ALA A 199 -9.70 -27.01 -10.24
CA ALA A 199 -10.06 -28.43 -10.33
C ALA A 199 -8.94 -29.42 -9.95
N LYS A 200 -7.86 -28.96 -9.29
CA LYS A 200 -6.72 -29.78 -8.83
C LYS A 200 -6.07 -30.59 -9.96
N LEU A 201 -5.95 -29.98 -11.14
CA LEU A 201 -5.25 -30.59 -12.27
C LEU A 201 -3.73 -30.63 -12.04
N GLU A 202 -3.08 -31.67 -12.55
CA GLU A 202 -1.62 -31.76 -12.56
C GLU A 202 -1.01 -30.67 -13.45
N PRO A 203 0.04 -29.96 -13.02
CA PRO A 203 0.64 -28.85 -13.79
C PRO A 203 1.01 -29.22 -15.23
N ALA A 204 1.43 -30.46 -15.48
CA ALA A 204 1.79 -30.95 -16.81
C ALA A 204 0.61 -30.99 -17.80
N ASN A 205 -0.63 -31.04 -17.29
CA ASN A 205 -1.85 -31.10 -18.09
C ASN A 205 -2.54 -29.73 -18.22
N VAL A 206 -2.00 -28.69 -17.58
CA VAL A 206 -2.57 -27.34 -17.63
C VAL A 206 -2.00 -26.57 -18.82
N PRO A 207 -2.84 -26.06 -19.74
CA PRO A 207 -2.37 -25.15 -20.77
C PRO A 207 -1.79 -23.89 -20.13
N GLN A 208 -0.54 -23.56 -20.45
CA GLN A 208 0.03 -22.28 -20.04
C GLN A 208 -0.68 -21.15 -20.79
N MET A 209 -1.50 -20.39 -20.07
CA MET A 209 -2.13 -19.18 -20.60
C MET A 209 -1.17 -18.00 -20.48
N ILE A 210 -1.10 -17.17 -21.52
CA ILE A 210 -0.35 -15.92 -21.53
C ILE A 210 -1.34 -14.83 -21.95
N MET A 211 -1.56 -13.86 -21.07
CA MET A 211 -2.38 -12.69 -21.37
C MET A 211 -1.46 -11.56 -21.82
N ILE A 212 -1.59 -11.15 -23.09
CA ILE A 212 -0.97 -9.93 -23.59
C ILE A 212 -2.00 -8.82 -23.41
N SER A 213 -1.70 -7.82 -22.60
CA SER A 213 -2.54 -6.64 -22.44
C SER A 213 -1.87 -5.37 -22.95
N PHE A 214 -2.68 -4.44 -23.42
CA PHE A 214 -2.27 -3.07 -23.69
C PHE A 214 -3.19 -2.13 -22.95
N ASP A 215 -2.59 -1.12 -22.33
CA ASP A 215 -3.30 -0.09 -21.59
C ASP A 215 -3.35 1.20 -22.42
N ASP A 216 -4.19 2.13 -21.99
CA ASP A 216 -4.38 3.46 -22.57
C ASP A 216 -5.08 3.51 -23.95
N ALA A 217 -5.01 4.68 -24.58
CA ALA A 217 -5.81 5.03 -25.74
C ALA A 217 -5.37 4.29 -27.01
N ILE A 218 -6.33 3.74 -27.75
CA ILE A 218 -6.09 3.16 -29.09
C ILE A 218 -6.26 4.25 -30.14
N ASN A 219 -5.21 4.58 -30.88
CA ASN A 219 -5.24 5.63 -31.90
C ASN A 219 -4.18 5.40 -32.99
N ASN A 220 -3.99 6.41 -33.85
CA ASN A 220 -3.10 6.31 -34.99
C ASN A 220 -1.62 6.14 -34.60
N ASN A 221 -1.24 6.41 -33.35
CA ASN A 221 0.15 6.24 -32.89
C ASN A 221 0.51 4.76 -32.69
N ASN A 222 -0.47 3.91 -32.36
CA ASN A 222 -0.23 2.52 -31.95
C ASN A 222 -0.93 1.48 -32.83
N ILE A 223 -1.90 1.88 -33.66
CA ILE A 223 -2.64 0.95 -34.52
C ILE A 223 -1.72 0.11 -35.42
N ASP A 224 -0.73 0.74 -36.04
CA ASP A 224 0.23 0.06 -36.93
C ASP A 224 1.09 -0.97 -36.19
N ILE A 225 1.34 -0.74 -34.90
CA ILE A 225 2.10 -1.67 -34.05
C ILE A 225 1.24 -2.88 -33.76
N TYR A 226 -0.03 -2.68 -33.39
CA TYR A 226 -0.97 -3.77 -33.12
C TYR A 226 -1.17 -4.65 -34.35
N GLU A 227 -1.27 -4.06 -35.55
CA GLU A 227 -1.37 -4.84 -36.79
C GLU A 227 -0.12 -5.67 -37.09
N LYS A 228 1.08 -5.17 -36.75
CA LYS A 228 2.33 -5.92 -36.89
C LYS A 228 2.44 -7.07 -35.87
N ILE A 229 1.89 -6.89 -34.66
CA ILE A 229 1.88 -7.91 -33.61
C ILE A 229 0.84 -8.99 -33.91
N PHE A 230 -0.35 -8.59 -34.34
CA PHE A 230 -1.49 -9.50 -34.58
C PHE A 230 -1.70 -9.84 -36.04
N LYS A 231 -0.64 -9.74 -36.85
CA LYS A 231 -0.63 -10.20 -38.23
C LYS A 231 -0.91 -11.71 -38.32
N ASP A 232 -1.44 -12.11 -39.47
CA ASP A 232 -1.67 -13.52 -39.79
C ASP A 232 -0.37 -14.34 -39.68
N GLY A 233 -0.51 -15.58 -39.19
CA GLY A 233 0.60 -16.51 -39.01
C GLY A 233 1.11 -16.67 -37.57
N ARG A 234 0.61 -15.88 -36.62
CA ARG A 234 0.79 -16.13 -35.18
C ARG A 234 -0.45 -16.82 -34.62
N ASN A 235 -0.42 -18.14 -34.59
CA ASN A 235 -1.54 -18.98 -34.17
C ASN A 235 -1.22 -19.77 -32.90
N ASN A 236 -2.23 -19.97 -32.07
CA ASN A 236 -2.21 -20.87 -30.94
C ASN A 236 -2.19 -22.34 -31.41
N PRO A 237 -1.87 -23.31 -30.51
CA PRO A 237 -1.89 -24.74 -30.84
C PRO A 237 -3.23 -25.25 -31.40
N ASN A 238 -4.34 -24.55 -31.13
CA ASN A 238 -5.66 -24.86 -31.68
C ASN A 238 -5.90 -24.30 -33.10
N GLY A 239 -4.91 -23.64 -33.71
CA GLY A 239 -4.99 -23.06 -35.05
C GLY A 239 -5.62 -21.66 -35.13
N CYS A 240 -6.20 -21.13 -34.04
CA CYS A 240 -6.74 -19.78 -34.00
C CYS A 240 -5.62 -18.74 -33.88
N SER A 241 -5.80 -17.54 -34.45
CA SER A 241 -4.86 -16.44 -34.23
C SER A 241 -4.80 -16.04 -32.75
N ILE A 242 -3.60 -15.65 -32.30
CA ILE A 242 -3.40 -15.16 -30.93
C ILE A 242 -4.29 -13.94 -30.64
N LYS A 243 -4.68 -13.78 -29.37
CA LYS A 243 -5.55 -12.70 -28.90
C LYS A 243 -4.88 -11.91 -27.79
N SER A 244 -5.45 -10.75 -27.51
CA SER A 244 -4.99 -9.83 -26.48
C SER A 244 -6.18 -9.11 -25.87
N THR A 245 -5.93 -8.45 -24.74
CA THR A 245 -6.90 -7.64 -24.03
C THR A 245 -6.46 -6.18 -24.06
N PHE A 246 -7.34 -5.26 -24.44
CA PHE A 246 -7.06 -3.84 -24.47
C PHE A 246 -7.83 -3.15 -23.35
N PHE A 247 -7.13 -2.61 -22.35
CA PHE A 247 -7.69 -1.76 -21.32
C PHE A 247 -7.68 -0.31 -21.82
N VAL A 248 -8.80 0.13 -22.40
CA VAL A 248 -8.88 1.37 -23.18
C VAL A 248 -9.33 2.54 -22.30
N SER A 249 -8.55 3.62 -22.28
CA SER A 249 -8.95 4.92 -21.70
C SER A 249 -9.68 5.79 -22.74
N HIS A 250 -10.59 6.66 -22.31
CA HIS A 250 -11.43 7.41 -23.26
C HIS A 250 -10.65 8.49 -24.02
N LYS A 251 -9.80 9.25 -23.31
CA LYS A 251 -9.11 10.41 -23.89
C LYS A 251 -8.20 10.03 -25.06
N TYR A 252 -8.41 10.66 -26.22
CA TYR A 252 -7.66 10.43 -27.47
C TYR A 252 -7.85 9.06 -28.13
N THR A 253 -8.85 8.28 -27.72
CA THR A 253 -9.16 6.99 -28.36
C THR A 253 -9.97 7.17 -29.64
N ASN A 254 -9.55 6.46 -30.69
CA ASN A 254 -10.30 6.27 -31.92
C ASN A 254 -11.20 5.03 -31.79
N TYR A 255 -12.47 5.24 -31.48
CA TYR A 255 -13.44 4.15 -31.27
C TYR A 255 -13.70 3.28 -32.52
N SER A 256 -13.48 3.81 -33.72
CA SER A 256 -13.54 2.97 -34.94
C SER A 256 -12.42 1.93 -34.95
N ALA A 257 -11.24 2.30 -34.48
CA ALA A 257 -10.12 1.38 -34.34
C ALA A 257 -10.35 0.36 -33.21
N VAL A 258 -10.96 0.77 -32.10
CA VAL A 258 -11.42 -0.13 -31.02
C VAL A 258 -12.41 -1.16 -31.56
N GLN A 259 -13.41 -0.71 -32.33
CA GLN A 259 -14.40 -1.58 -32.95
C GLN A 259 -13.74 -2.61 -33.87
N GLU A 260 -12.72 -2.21 -34.64
CA GLU A 260 -11.98 -3.11 -35.52
C GLU A 260 -11.17 -4.15 -34.73
N MET A 261 -10.52 -3.76 -33.63
CA MET A 261 -9.83 -4.69 -32.74
C MET A 261 -10.79 -5.70 -32.12
N HIS A 262 -11.96 -5.25 -31.67
CA HIS A 262 -13.02 -6.15 -31.19
C HIS A 262 -13.51 -7.08 -32.31
N ARG A 263 -13.70 -6.59 -33.53
CA ARG A 263 -14.11 -7.40 -34.70
C ARG A 263 -13.09 -8.50 -35.03
N LYS A 264 -11.80 -8.23 -34.85
CA LYS A 264 -10.72 -9.22 -34.99
C LYS A 264 -10.67 -10.24 -33.82
N GLY A 265 -11.51 -10.05 -32.81
CA GLY A 265 -11.71 -10.97 -31.69
C GLY A 265 -10.85 -10.68 -30.46
N HIS A 266 -10.21 -9.51 -30.39
CA HIS A 266 -9.51 -9.05 -29.18
C HIS A 266 -10.53 -8.60 -28.13
N GLU A 267 -10.18 -8.77 -26.86
CA GLU A 267 -10.99 -8.30 -25.75
C GLU A 267 -10.81 -6.79 -25.55
N ILE A 268 -11.91 -6.07 -25.33
CA ILE A 268 -11.89 -4.65 -24.99
C ILE A 268 -12.42 -4.47 -23.56
N ALA A 269 -11.59 -3.92 -22.70
CA ALA A 269 -11.86 -3.62 -21.30
C ALA A 269 -11.71 -2.12 -21.03
N ALA A 270 -12.27 -1.64 -19.91
CA ALA A 270 -12.23 -0.23 -19.55
C ALA A 270 -10.95 0.13 -18.78
N HIS A 271 -10.38 1.30 -19.07
CA HIS A 271 -9.29 1.90 -18.29
C HIS A 271 -9.59 3.36 -17.96
N SER A 272 -10.74 3.58 -17.32
CA SER A 272 -11.27 4.90 -16.95
C SER A 272 -11.59 5.83 -18.14
N ILE A 273 -12.17 7.00 -17.84
CA ILE A 273 -12.53 8.05 -18.82
C ILE A 273 -11.40 9.09 -18.88
#